data_AF-A0A947WUH0-F1
#
_entry.id   AF-A0A947WUH0-F1
#
_cell.length_a   1.000
_cell.length_b   1.000
_cell.length_c   1.000
_cell.angle_alpha   90.00
_cell.angle_beta   90.00
_cell.angle_gamma   90.00
#
_symmetry.space_group_name_H-M   'P 1'
#
loop_
_entity.id
_entity.type
_entity.pdbx_description
1 polymer ?
#
loop_
_entity_poly.entity_id
_entity_poly.type
_entity_poly.pdbx_seq_one_letter_code
_entity_poly.pdbx_strand_id
1 'polypeptide(L)'
;MDKERKAIFVLAIAGILALGFGFWQLRHNIRAPFLLNPLKAKQEAETTWIDMQNKDTDSDGLSDYDETYLYATSPYLEDSDSDGKLDGEEIQEGTDPNCPEGKDCKTTAGKPATSAGLALPGTEASQAGDTQSAEDIDLTNLSINDIREILKASGIDEESLKKLDDKALKEIYDEALKATQ
;
A
#
# COMPACT_ATOMS: atom_id res chain seq x y z
N MET A 1 -31.88 53.47 44.96
CA MET A 1 -30.94 53.34 43.83
C MET A 1 -31.05 54.59 42.98
N ASP A 2 -30.01 55.41 43.01
CA ASP A 2 -29.90 56.65 42.23
C ASP A 2 -29.89 56.33 40.74
N LYS A 3 -30.41 57.24 39.90
CA LYS A 3 -30.51 57.04 38.44
C LYS A 3 -29.17 56.66 37.81
N GLU A 4 -28.08 57.22 38.32
CA GLU A 4 -26.71 56.95 37.87
C GLU A 4 -26.24 55.52 38.19
N ARG A 5 -26.57 55.01 39.38
CA ARG A 5 -26.23 53.62 39.75
C ARG A 5 -26.98 52.59 38.91
N LYS A 6 -28.23 52.89 38.52
CA LYS A 6 -29.00 52.04 37.59
C LYS A 6 -28.39 52.02 36.20
N ALA A 7 -27.91 53.17 35.70
CA ALA A 7 -27.26 53.25 34.39
C ALA A 7 -25.96 52.42 34.35
N ILE A 8 -25.12 52.52 35.39
CA ILE A 8 -23.89 51.72 35.49
C ILE A 8 -24.20 50.22 35.53
N PHE A 9 -25.24 49.80 36.27
CA PHE A 9 -25.64 48.40 36.36
C PHE A 9 -26.13 47.83 35.02
N VAL A 10 -26.90 48.63 34.26
CA VAL A 10 -27.35 48.24 32.91
C VAL A 10 -26.17 48.09 31.94
N LEU A 11 -25.20 49.01 31.98
CA LEU A 11 -23.99 48.92 31.15
C LEU A 11 -23.12 47.73 31.52
N ALA A 12 -23.00 47.40 32.81
CA ALA A 12 -22.27 46.22 33.26
C ALA A 12 -22.90 44.92 32.75
N ILE A 13 -24.23 44.80 32.81
CA ILE A 13 -24.96 43.64 32.28
C ILE A 13 -24.79 43.55 30.76
N ALA A 14 -24.94 44.67 30.04
CA ALA A 14 -24.75 44.70 28.59
C ALA A 14 -23.33 44.28 28.17
N GLY A 15 -22.30 44.71 28.92
CA GLY A 15 -20.92 44.30 28.70
C GLY A 15 -20.70 42.79 28.92
N ILE A 16 -21.26 42.23 29.99
CA ILE A 16 -21.16 40.78 30.27
C ILE A 16 -21.87 39.96 29.20
N LEU A 17 -23.06 40.40 28.74
CA LEU A 17 -23.79 39.74 27.66
C LEU A 17 -23.02 39.80 26.33
N ALA A 18 -22.41 40.94 26.01
CA ALA A 18 -21.58 41.08 24.81
C ALA A 18 -20.34 40.18 24.86
N LEU A 19 -19.67 40.07 26.01
CA LEU A 19 -18.53 39.17 26.20
C LEU A 19 -18.95 37.69 26.13
N GLY A 20 -20.09 37.33 26.74
CA GLY A 20 -20.64 35.98 26.68
C GLY A 20 -21.05 35.59 25.25
N PHE A 21 -21.70 36.49 24.54
CA PHE A 21 -22.07 36.29 23.14
C PHE A 21 -20.84 36.23 22.22
N GLY A 22 -19.84 37.10 22.45
CA GLY A 22 -18.57 37.06 21.73
C GLY A 22 -17.80 35.77 21.96
N PHE A 23 -17.72 35.30 23.21
CA PHE A 23 -17.09 34.01 23.54
C PHE A 23 -17.85 32.83 22.94
N TRP A 24 -19.19 32.86 22.96
CA TRP A 24 -20.03 31.86 22.33
C TRP A 24 -19.84 31.83 20.80
N GLN A 25 -19.84 32.99 20.15
CA GLN A 25 -19.64 33.13 18.70
C GLN A 25 -18.23 32.70 18.28
N LEU A 26 -17.20 33.09 19.05
CA LEU A 26 -15.82 32.68 18.82
C LEU A 26 -15.67 31.17 18.98
N ARG A 27 -16.24 30.58 20.04
CA ARG A 27 -16.25 29.13 20.26
C ARG A 27 -17.01 28.40 19.15
N HIS A 28 -18.12 28.96 18.66
CA HIS A 28 -18.90 28.37 17.58
C HIS A 28 -18.10 28.37 16.27
N ASN A 29 -17.52 29.50 15.88
CA ASN A 29 -16.74 29.63 14.65
C ASN A 29 -15.45 28.82 14.66
N ILE A 30 -14.81 28.65 15.83
CA ILE A 30 -13.61 27.81 15.95
C ILE A 30 -13.97 26.32 15.91
N ARG A 31 -15.12 25.91 16.45
CA ARG A 31 -15.45 24.47 16.56
C ARG A 31 -16.22 23.93 15.37
N ALA A 32 -17.15 24.71 14.83
CA ALA A 32 -18.03 24.28 13.73
C ALA A 32 -17.30 23.62 12.54
N PRO A 33 -16.18 24.16 12.01
CA PRO A 33 -15.50 23.54 10.86
C PRO A 33 -14.78 22.22 11.19
N PHE A 34 -14.53 21.91 12.47
CA PHE A 34 -13.82 20.70 12.89
C PHE A 34 -14.73 19.67 13.60
N LEU A 35 -16.04 19.89 13.59
CA LEU A 35 -16.98 18.88 14.06
C LEU A 35 -17.09 17.79 13.00
N LEU A 36 -16.18 16.82 13.07
CA LEU A 36 -16.29 15.57 12.33
C LEU A 36 -17.62 14.93 12.71
N ASN A 37 -18.56 14.88 11.77
CA ASN A 37 -19.73 14.05 11.91
C ASN A 37 -19.27 12.61 11.66
N PRO A 38 -19.16 11.74 12.69
CA PRO A 38 -18.60 10.41 12.52
C PRO A 38 -19.40 9.55 11.54
N LEU A 39 -20.70 9.84 11.38
CA LEU A 39 -21.55 9.15 10.41
C LEU A 39 -21.24 9.56 8.97
N LYS A 40 -20.96 10.85 8.74
CA LYS A 40 -20.57 11.36 7.41
C LYS A 40 -19.18 10.86 7.01
N ALA A 41 -18.22 10.91 7.94
CA ALA A 41 -16.87 10.39 7.71
C ALA A 41 -16.86 8.89 7.40
N LYS A 42 -17.68 8.10 8.10
CA LYS A 42 -17.80 6.66 7.82
C LYS A 42 -18.44 6.39 6.46
N GLN A 43 -19.48 7.14 6.10
CA GLN A 43 -20.18 6.96 4.84
C GLN A 43 -19.31 7.38 3.63
N GLU A 44 -18.51 8.44 3.76
CA GLU A 44 -17.60 8.89 2.70
C GLU A 44 -16.42 7.93 2.49
N ALA A 45 -15.89 7.35 3.56
CA ALA A 45 -14.89 6.29 3.48
C ALA A 45 -15.46 5.02 2.85
N GLU A 46 -16.76 4.72 3.05
CA GLU A 46 -17.40 3.57 2.42
C GLU A 46 -17.71 3.77 0.93
N THR A 47 -17.91 5.00 0.49
CA THR A 47 -18.15 5.29 -0.94
C THR A 47 -16.89 5.40 -1.77
N THR A 48 -15.74 5.70 -1.16
CA THR A 48 -14.50 5.99 -1.90
C THR A 48 -13.90 4.74 -2.55
N TRP A 49 -13.92 3.59 -1.88
CA TRP A 49 -13.42 2.35 -2.49
C TRP A 49 -14.35 1.84 -3.60
N ILE A 50 -15.66 1.99 -3.44
CA ILE A 50 -16.63 1.63 -4.48
C ILE A 50 -16.45 2.53 -5.71
N ASP A 51 -16.19 3.82 -5.51
CA ASP A 51 -15.94 4.75 -6.62
C ASP A 51 -14.67 4.37 -7.39
N MET A 52 -13.56 4.13 -6.69
CA MET A 52 -12.29 3.72 -7.33
C MET A 52 -12.40 2.38 -8.06
N GLN A 53 -13.22 1.45 -7.60
CA GLN A 53 -13.40 0.15 -8.25
C GLN A 53 -14.22 0.22 -9.55
N ASN A 54 -15.02 1.27 -9.73
CA ASN A 54 -15.83 1.46 -10.95
C ASN A 54 -15.25 2.54 -11.87
N LYS A 55 -14.24 3.28 -11.40
CA LYS A 55 -13.62 4.36 -12.13
C LYS A 55 -12.39 3.84 -12.84
N ASP A 56 -12.28 4.20 -14.10
CA ASP A 56 -11.17 3.90 -15.01
C ASP A 56 -10.84 5.24 -15.67
N THR A 57 -9.74 5.86 -15.23
CA THR A 57 -9.47 7.28 -15.49
C THR A 57 -8.79 7.52 -16.83
N ASP A 58 -7.90 6.64 -17.24
CA ASP A 58 -7.18 6.65 -18.51
C ASP A 58 -7.80 5.72 -19.56
N SER A 59 -8.79 4.92 -19.18
CA SER A 59 -9.63 4.14 -20.11
C SER A 59 -8.88 3.01 -20.82
N ASP A 60 -7.91 2.41 -20.14
CA ASP A 60 -7.11 1.27 -20.63
C ASP A 60 -7.81 -0.10 -20.35
N GLY A 61 -8.87 -0.09 -19.53
CA GLY A 61 -9.64 -1.26 -19.15
C GLY A 61 -9.35 -1.80 -17.75
N LEU A 62 -8.51 -1.14 -16.96
CA LEU A 62 -8.31 -1.40 -15.53
C LEU A 62 -9.04 -0.36 -14.68
N SER A 63 -9.45 -0.75 -13.47
CA SER A 63 -10.02 0.22 -12.53
C SER A 63 -8.90 0.96 -11.78
N ASP A 64 -9.09 2.24 -11.44
CA ASP A 64 -8.16 3.04 -10.64
C ASP A 64 -7.74 2.29 -9.35
N TYR A 65 -8.66 1.49 -8.81
CA TYR A 65 -8.40 0.61 -7.66
C TYR A 65 -7.42 -0.51 -8.00
N ASP A 66 -7.64 -1.26 -9.08
CA ASP A 66 -6.78 -2.37 -9.47
C ASP A 66 -5.38 -1.86 -9.84
N GLU A 67 -5.30 -0.76 -10.56
CA GLU A 67 -4.03 -0.13 -10.91
C GLU A 67 -3.25 0.28 -9.65
N THR A 68 -3.88 0.99 -8.72
CA THR A 68 -3.20 1.50 -7.51
C THR A 68 -2.83 0.39 -6.53
N TYR A 69 -3.70 -0.59 -6.33
CA TYR A 69 -3.60 -1.55 -5.22
C TYR A 69 -3.21 -2.97 -5.62
N LEU A 70 -3.42 -3.37 -6.88
CA LEU A 70 -3.14 -4.72 -7.35
C LEU A 70 -1.91 -4.76 -8.26
N TYR A 71 -1.86 -3.90 -9.28
CA TYR A 71 -0.82 -3.93 -10.31
C TYR A 71 0.28 -2.88 -10.11
N ALA A 72 0.05 -1.91 -9.23
CA ALA A 72 0.96 -0.79 -8.98
C ALA A 72 1.30 0.03 -10.24
N THR A 73 0.36 0.08 -11.19
CA THR A 73 0.38 0.92 -12.38
C THR A 73 -0.17 2.32 -12.08
N SER A 74 -0.14 3.22 -13.06
CA SER A 74 -0.54 4.61 -12.93
C SER A 74 -1.98 4.83 -13.44
N PRO A 75 -2.95 5.23 -12.58
CA PRO A 75 -4.35 5.52 -12.94
C PRO A 75 -4.59 6.75 -13.82
N TYR A 76 -3.56 7.21 -14.51
CA TYR A 76 -3.60 8.41 -15.36
C TYR A 76 -2.82 8.20 -16.65
N LEU A 77 -2.21 7.02 -16.83
CA LEU A 77 -1.39 6.67 -17.96
C LEU A 77 -1.87 5.31 -18.45
N GLU A 78 -2.40 5.31 -19.67
CA GLU A 78 -2.88 4.10 -20.33
C GLU A 78 -1.76 3.04 -20.52
N ASP A 79 -0.50 3.48 -20.46
CA ASP A 79 0.74 2.71 -20.60
C ASP A 79 1.72 3.22 -19.51
N SER A 80 1.87 2.46 -18.43
CA SER A 80 2.64 2.87 -17.25
C SER A 80 4.15 2.82 -17.45
N ASP A 81 4.63 1.92 -18.31
CA ASP A 81 6.05 1.72 -18.56
C ASP A 81 6.56 2.39 -19.85
N SER A 82 5.64 2.93 -20.62
CA SER A 82 5.83 3.71 -21.85
C SER A 82 6.46 2.92 -23.00
N ASP A 83 6.13 1.63 -23.14
CA ASP A 83 6.60 0.77 -24.23
C ASP A 83 5.66 0.74 -25.47
N GLY A 84 4.46 1.30 -25.34
CA GLY A 84 3.43 1.39 -26.36
C GLY A 84 2.31 0.35 -26.24
N LYS A 85 2.29 -0.48 -25.19
CA LYS A 85 1.17 -1.36 -24.84
C LYS A 85 0.38 -0.80 -23.66
N LEU A 86 -0.91 -1.15 -23.64
CA LEU A 86 -1.79 -0.71 -22.56
C LEU A 86 -1.64 -1.63 -21.35
N ASP A 87 -1.62 -1.08 -20.14
CA ASP A 87 -1.48 -1.89 -18.92
C ASP A 87 -2.57 -2.98 -18.85
N GLY A 88 -3.81 -2.63 -19.20
CA GLY A 88 -4.94 -3.55 -19.28
C GLY A 88 -4.81 -4.65 -20.35
N GLU A 89 -4.11 -4.39 -21.46
CA GLU A 89 -3.80 -5.40 -22.49
C GLU A 89 -2.73 -6.37 -21.97
N GLU A 90 -1.68 -5.84 -21.37
CA GLU A 90 -0.58 -6.61 -20.80
C GLU A 90 -1.04 -7.57 -19.69
N ILE A 91 -1.93 -7.11 -18.81
CA ILE A 91 -2.53 -7.96 -17.79
C ILE A 91 -3.38 -9.09 -18.40
N GLN A 92 -4.08 -8.84 -19.52
CA GLN A 92 -4.83 -9.88 -20.23
C GLN A 92 -3.91 -10.90 -20.91
N GLU A 93 -2.76 -10.45 -21.40
CA GLU A 93 -1.71 -11.31 -21.99
C GLU A 93 -0.87 -12.04 -20.92
N GLY A 94 -0.95 -11.60 -19.67
CA GLY A 94 -0.18 -12.13 -18.55
C GLY A 94 1.27 -11.64 -18.53
N THR A 95 1.55 -10.48 -19.14
CA THR A 95 2.80 -9.74 -19.01
C THR A 95 2.76 -8.79 -17.81
N ASP A 96 3.87 -8.13 -17.53
CA ASP A 96 4.00 -7.20 -16.40
C ASP A 96 3.82 -5.77 -16.93
N PRO A 97 2.78 -5.03 -16.55
CA PRO A 97 2.47 -3.69 -17.08
C PRO A 97 3.45 -2.59 -16.61
N ASN A 98 4.40 -2.94 -15.75
CA ASN A 98 5.48 -2.04 -15.35
C ASN A 98 6.82 -2.42 -16.01
N CYS A 99 6.79 -3.27 -17.02
CA CYS A 99 7.95 -3.90 -17.63
C CYS A 99 8.01 -3.73 -19.15
N PRO A 100 8.84 -2.79 -19.64
CA PRO A 100 8.84 -2.47 -21.06
C PRO A 100 9.19 -3.67 -21.94
N GLU A 101 8.55 -3.77 -23.10
CA GLU A 101 8.69 -4.87 -24.03
C GLU A 101 10.16 -5.10 -24.40
N GLY A 102 10.58 -6.37 -24.30
CA GLY A 102 11.96 -6.77 -24.57
C GLY A 102 12.96 -6.40 -23.46
N LYS A 103 12.50 -6.02 -22.26
CA LYS A 103 13.32 -5.92 -21.06
C LYS A 103 13.11 -7.12 -20.13
N ASP A 104 14.19 -7.50 -19.45
CA ASP A 104 14.15 -8.53 -18.41
C ASP A 104 13.82 -7.87 -17.05
N CYS A 105 12.55 -7.59 -16.77
CA CYS A 105 12.06 -7.08 -15.47
C CYS A 105 11.87 -8.17 -14.41
N LYS A 106 12.13 -9.45 -14.73
CA LYS A 106 11.95 -10.60 -13.82
C LYS A 106 12.87 -10.58 -12.59
N THR A 107 13.61 -9.50 -12.35
CA THR A 107 14.35 -9.28 -11.11
C THR A 107 13.44 -8.56 -10.11
N THR A 108 12.78 -9.37 -9.26
CA THR A 108 12.08 -8.97 -8.02
C THR A 108 10.59 -8.60 -8.09
N ALA A 109 9.77 -9.41 -8.76
CA ALA A 109 8.35 -9.51 -8.41
C ALA A 109 8.21 -10.07 -6.99
N GLY A 110 8.04 -9.19 -6.00
CA GLY A 110 7.83 -9.59 -4.60
C GLY A 110 8.42 -8.69 -3.52
N LYS A 111 8.66 -7.40 -3.76
CA LYS A 111 8.93 -6.47 -2.66
C LYS A 111 7.92 -5.32 -2.63
N PRO A 112 7.05 -5.23 -1.61
CA PRO A 112 6.19 -4.08 -1.44
C PRO A 112 7.06 -2.85 -1.30
N ALA A 113 6.66 -1.77 -1.97
CA ALA A 113 7.35 -0.49 -2.02
C ALA A 113 7.77 0.02 -0.63
N THR A 114 8.98 -0.31 -0.21
CA THR A 114 9.68 0.41 0.85
C THR A 114 10.30 1.66 0.26
N SER A 115 9.54 2.75 0.36
CA SER A 115 9.99 4.15 0.49
C SER A 115 11.27 4.57 -0.22
N ALA A 116 11.08 5.33 -1.31
CA ALA A 116 11.80 6.55 -1.66
C ALA A 116 13.28 6.63 -1.23
N GLY A 117 14.16 6.18 -2.12
CA GLY A 117 15.56 6.59 -2.16
C GLY A 117 15.94 6.85 -3.61
N LEU A 118 16.08 8.13 -3.98
CA LEU A 118 16.60 8.54 -5.28
C LEU A 118 17.94 7.84 -5.56
N ALA A 119 18.01 7.04 -6.63
CA ALA A 119 19.27 6.60 -7.20
C ALA A 119 19.20 6.60 -8.74
N LEU A 120 20.16 7.31 -9.32
CA LEU A 120 20.40 7.56 -10.75
C LEU A 120 20.88 6.30 -11.50
N PRO A 121 20.83 6.29 -12.85
CA PRO A 121 20.92 5.08 -13.65
C PRO A 121 22.37 4.61 -13.82
N GLY A 122 22.54 3.29 -13.81
CA GLY A 122 23.80 2.66 -14.13
C GLY A 122 23.76 1.15 -13.92
N THR A 123 23.94 0.45 -15.04
CA THR A 123 24.68 -0.81 -15.17
C THR A 123 23.86 -2.05 -15.51
N GLU A 124 24.27 -2.60 -16.65
CA GLU A 124 23.79 -3.73 -17.44
C GLU A 124 24.05 -5.09 -16.76
N ALA A 125 23.23 -6.10 -17.14
CA ALA A 125 23.65 -7.39 -17.73
C ALA A 125 22.96 -8.65 -17.14
N SER A 126 22.15 -9.27 -18.02
CA SER A 126 22.11 -10.71 -18.37
C SER A 126 21.59 -11.80 -17.40
N GLN A 127 20.41 -12.32 -17.77
CA GLN A 127 20.04 -13.69 -18.17
C GLN A 127 20.22 -14.95 -17.27
N ALA A 128 19.09 -15.68 -17.23
CA ALA A 128 18.88 -17.15 -17.38
C ALA A 128 18.71 -18.04 -16.12
N GLY A 129 17.58 -18.76 -16.06
CA GLY A 129 17.42 -20.01 -15.30
C GLY A 129 16.02 -20.36 -14.80
N ASP A 130 15.25 -21.08 -15.62
CA ASP A 130 14.15 -22.04 -15.36
C ASP A 130 12.99 -21.75 -14.37
N THR A 131 11.79 -21.71 -14.98
CA THR A 131 10.45 -21.85 -14.39
C THR A 131 10.19 -23.26 -13.87
N GLN A 132 9.67 -23.39 -12.64
CA GLN A 132 8.66 -24.42 -12.33
C GLN A 132 7.52 -23.83 -11.49
N SER A 133 6.31 -24.18 -11.93
CA SER A 133 5.02 -23.61 -11.61
C SER A 133 4.55 -23.90 -10.18
N ALA A 134 3.79 -22.96 -9.62
CA ALA A 134 3.05 -23.14 -8.37
C ALA A 134 1.86 -24.10 -8.57
N GLU A 135 2.11 -25.40 -8.50
CA GLU A 135 1.09 -26.43 -8.29
C GLU A 135 1.60 -27.34 -7.15
N ASP A 136 0.86 -27.39 -6.03
CA ASP A 136 1.06 -28.23 -4.84
C ASP A 136 2.51 -28.67 -4.54
N ILE A 137 3.24 -27.88 -3.74
CA ILE A 137 4.55 -28.31 -3.23
C ILE A 137 4.34 -29.47 -2.25
N ASP A 138 4.57 -30.69 -2.71
CA ASP A 138 4.62 -31.90 -1.88
C ASP A 138 5.81 -31.79 -0.91
N LEU A 139 5.52 -31.28 0.29
CA LEU A 139 6.48 -31.08 1.37
C LEU A 139 7.19 -32.38 1.81
N THR A 140 6.71 -33.55 1.39
CA THR A 140 7.30 -34.83 1.78
C THR A 140 8.47 -35.27 0.89
N ASN A 141 8.70 -34.60 -0.25
CA ASN A 141 9.69 -35.05 -1.23
C ASN A 141 10.43 -33.91 -1.94
N LEU A 142 10.84 -32.89 -1.19
CA LEU A 142 11.63 -31.75 -1.68
C LEU A 142 13.13 -32.09 -1.82
N SER A 143 13.77 -31.56 -2.88
CA SER A 143 15.21 -31.64 -3.04
C SER A 143 15.93 -30.62 -2.15
N ILE A 144 17.23 -30.83 -1.89
CA ILE A 144 18.03 -29.94 -1.03
C ILE A 144 18.08 -28.51 -1.59
N ASN A 145 18.05 -28.38 -2.92
CA ASN A 145 18.05 -27.07 -3.58
C ASN A 145 16.70 -26.37 -3.37
N ASP A 146 15.59 -27.11 -3.46
CA ASP A 146 14.26 -26.55 -3.23
C ASP A 146 14.10 -26.10 -1.77
N ILE A 147 14.64 -26.88 -0.82
CA ILE A 147 14.67 -26.49 0.60
C ILE A 147 15.45 -25.17 0.78
N ARG A 148 16.58 -24.99 0.09
CA ARG A 148 17.34 -23.73 0.14
C ARG A 148 16.56 -22.56 -0.43
N GLU A 149 15.85 -22.76 -1.52
CA GLU A 149 15.03 -21.72 -2.14
C GLU A 149 13.86 -21.32 -1.24
N ILE A 150 13.19 -22.29 -0.61
CA ILE A 150 12.12 -22.03 0.36
C ILE A 150 12.66 -21.26 1.58
N LEU A 151 13.84 -21.60 2.08
CA LEU A 151 14.46 -20.91 3.22
C LEU A 151 14.92 -19.49 2.84
N LYS A 152 15.42 -19.28 1.62
CA LYS A 152 15.70 -17.94 1.08
C LYS A 152 14.42 -17.11 0.96
N ALA A 153 13.34 -17.69 0.43
CA ALA A 153 12.04 -17.04 0.33
C ALA A 153 11.44 -16.70 1.71
N SER A 154 11.76 -17.49 2.73
CA SER A 154 11.40 -17.23 4.13
C SER A 154 12.24 -16.13 4.79
N GLY A 155 13.19 -15.53 4.05
CA GLY A 155 14.00 -14.39 4.50
C GLY A 155 15.33 -14.77 5.16
N ILE A 156 15.78 -16.03 5.05
CA ILE A 156 17.11 -16.42 5.52
C ILE A 156 18.15 -15.98 4.48
N ASP A 157 19.18 -15.26 4.95
CA ASP A 157 20.24 -14.76 4.09
C ASP A 157 21.10 -15.89 3.49
N GLU A 158 21.55 -15.70 2.25
CA GLU A 158 22.32 -16.70 1.51
C GLU A 158 23.68 -17.03 2.17
N GLU A 159 24.23 -16.08 2.94
CA GLU A 159 25.52 -16.26 3.63
C GLU A 159 25.39 -17.25 4.79
N SER A 160 24.29 -17.19 5.53
CA SER A 160 23.94 -18.15 6.58
C SER A 160 23.63 -19.52 5.99
N LEU A 161 22.93 -19.59 4.86
CA LEU A 161 22.64 -20.87 4.17
C LEU A 161 23.89 -21.55 3.62
N LYS A 162 24.92 -20.79 3.21
CA LYS A 162 26.23 -21.34 2.79
C LYS A 162 27.05 -21.89 3.95
N LYS A 163 26.77 -21.48 5.18
CA LYS A 163 27.42 -22.01 6.40
C LYS A 163 26.77 -23.32 6.87
N LEU A 164 25.59 -23.67 6.36
CA LEU A 164 24.93 -24.94 6.61
C LEU A 164 25.29 -25.96 5.52
N ASP A 165 25.87 -27.08 5.95
CA ASP A 165 26.15 -28.23 5.10
C ASP A 165 24.84 -28.88 4.61
N ASP A 166 24.82 -29.36 3.37
CA ASP A 166 23.67 -29.98 2.70
C ASP A 166 23.04 -31.09 3.53
N LYS A 167 23.87 -31.87 4.23
CA LYS A 167 23.44 -32.96 5.11
C LYS A 167 22.73 -32.43 6.37
N ALA A 168 23.30 -31.40 7.00
CA ALA A 168 22.71 -30.77 8.18
C ALA A 168 21.38 -30.09 7.82
N LEU A 169 21.30 -29.48 6.64
CA LEU A 169 20.08 -28.83 6.15
C LEU A 169 18.93 -29.84 5.98
N LYS A 170 19.24 -31.01 5.41
CA LYS A 170 18.27 -32.10 5.27
C LYS A 170 17.85 -32.68 6.62
N GLU A 171 18.78 -32.86 7.56
CA GLU A 171 18.48 -33.34 8.92
C GLU A 171 17.54 -32.39 9.68
N ILE A 172 17.78 -31.07 9.60
CA ILE A 172 16.92 -30.05 10.23
C ILE A 172 15.52 -30.06 9.60
N TYR A 173 15.44 -30.20 8.28
CA TYR A 173 14.18 -30.27 7.56
C TYR A 173 13.36 -31.51 7.96
N ASP A 174 13.99 -32.69 7.98
CA ASP A 174 13.36 -33.94 8.38
C ASP A 174 12.90 -33.92 9.86
N GLU A 175 13.64 -33.21 10.73
CA GLU A 175 13.27 -33.00 12.13
C GLU A 175 12.05 -32.07 12.27
N ALA A 176 12.00 -30.98 11.51
CA ALA A 176 10.86 -30.07 11.50
C ALA A 176 9.57 -30.78 11.04
N LEU A 177 9.64 -31.59 9.98
CA LEU A 177 8.49 -32.38 9.52
C LEU A 177 7.98 -33.37 10.59
N LYS A 178 8.88 -33.99 11.35
CA LYS A 178 8.50 -34.88 12.47
C LYS A 178 7.86 -34.14 13.63
N ALA A 179 8.25 -32.89 13.88
CA ALA A 179 7.69 -32.06 14.95
C ALA A 179 6.28 -31.50 14.62
N THR A 180 5.87 -31.59 13.36
CA THR A 180 4.60 -31.02 12.86
C THR A 180 3.49 -32.09 12.69
N GLN A 181 3.81 -33.37 12.90
CA GLN A 181 2.86 -34.50 12.99
C GLN A 181 2.50 -34.81 14.45
#